data_AF-A0A1Z9H134-F1
#
_entry.id   AF-A0A1Z9H134-F1
#
_cell.length_a   1.000
_cell.length_b   1.000
_cell.length_c   1.000
_cell.angle_alpha   90.00
_cell.angle_beta   90.00
_cell.angle_gamma   90.00
#
_symmetry.space_group_name_H-M   'P 1'
#
loop_
_entity.id
_entity.type
_entity.pdbx_description
1 polymer ?
#
loop_
_entity_poly.entity_id
_entity_poly.type
_entity_poly.pdbx_seq_one_letter_code
_entity_poly.pdbx_strand_id
1 'polypeptide(L)'
;MSSYSDPFITLKNITLTQFEGARDIPASIDIIVDDPNKYDIQTRTILQKIHAILTNFRLPKIAVAIGPRECSVFNTILTFLHGDKKSRVVFFGHDPKEFQKDTKITREVLKNYPINFATSESDLCRTLLQQDAFIVGVFSAKAVNEVREVLDAFSNDKSGVLFVQNYSRLDSPSHHLYAVERSLRLLELPDGSGECYSIKTK
;
A
#
# COMPACT_ATOMS: atom_id res chain seq x y z
N MET A 1 -28.34 -1.01 -9.99
CA MET A 1 -27.70 0.03 -10.83
C MET A 1 -28.65 1.20 -10.92
N SER A 2 -28.28 2.37 -10.41
CA SER A 2 -29.10 3.59 -10.49
C SER A 2 -28.52 4.52 -11.55
N SER A 3 -29.32 4.84 -12.56
CA SER A 3 -28.98 5.85 -13.59
C SER A 3 -29.58 7.20 -13.20
N TYR A 4 -28.73 8.20 -12.98
CA TYR A 4 -29.13 9.61 -12.90
C TYR A 4 -29.02 10.24 -14.30
N SER A 5 -30.02 11.01 -14.70
CA SER A 5 -30.12 11.62 -16.04
C SER A 5 -30.49 13.08 -15.89
N ASP A 6 -29.58 13.97 -16.30
CA ASP A 6 -29.84 15.39 -16.51
C ASP A 6 -29.63 15.72 -18.01
N PRO A 7 -30.40 16.63 -18.62
CA PRO A 7 -30.27 17.00 -20.03
C PRO A 7 -28.89 17.50 -20.47
N PHE A 8 -28.01 17.93 -19.55
CA PHE A 8 -26.67 18.42 -19.88
C PHE A 8 -25.55 17.45 -19.52
N ILE A 9 -25.83 16.40 -18.74
CA ILE A 9 -24.81 15.44 -18.29
C ILE A 9 -25.39 14.02 -18.30
N THR A 10 -24.80 13.16 -19.13
CA THR A 10 -25.07 11.70 -19.11
C THR A 10 -23.88 10.96 -18.54
N LEU A 11 -23.94 10.59 -17.25
CA LEU A 11 -22.90 9.77 -16.61
C LEU A 11 -23.19 8.30 -16.89
N LYS A 12 -22.62 7.76 -17.97
CA LYS A 12 -22.61 6.31 -18.24
C LYS A 12 -21.36 5.70 -17.61
N ASN A 13 -21.53 4.61 -16.85
CA ASN A 13 -20.43 3.82 -16.27
C ASN A 13 -19.46 4.61 -15.37
N ILE A 14 -19.94 5.60 -14.61
CA ILE A 14 -19.24 5.94 -13.38
C ILE A 14 -19.62 4.84 -12.38
N THR A 15 -18.77 3.82 -12.28
CA THR A 15 -18.65 3.12 -11.00
C THR A 15 -18.41 4.21 -9.97
N LEU A 16 -19.33 4.36 -9.02
CA LEU A 16 -19.19 5.19 -7.82
C LEU A 16 -18.02 4.74 -6.92
N THR A 17 -17.04 4.01 -7.46
CA THR A 17 -15.84 3.55 -6.76
C THR A 17 -14.98 4.70 -6.24
N GLN A 18 -15.05 5.88 -6.86
CA GLN A 18 -14.36 7.08 -6.35
C GLN A 18 -15.00 7.64 -5.06
N PHE A 19 -16.27 7.33 -4.77
CA PHE A 19 -16.98 7.78 -3.57
C PHE A 19 -17.23 6.67 -2.55
N GLU A 20 -17.34 5.40 -2.97
CA GLU A 20 -17.57 4.27 -2.07
C GLU A 20 -16.27 3.79 -1.39
N GLY A 21 -15.18 3.58 -2.15
CA GLY A 21 -13.89 3.16 -1.57
C GLY A 21 -13.24 4.23 -0.67
N ALA A 22 -13.65 5.50 -0.82
CA ALA A 22 -13.22 6.60 0.02
C ALA A 22 -13.78 6.52 1.45
N ARG A 23 -14.87 5.78 1.70
CA ARG A 23 -15.47 5.59 3.03
C ARG A 23 -14.90 4.39 3.78
N ASP A 24 -14.53 3.34 3.05
CA ASP A 24 -14.05 2.09 3.65
C ASP A 24 -12.77 2.30 4.46
N ILE A 25 -11.85 3.15 3.96
CA ILE A 25 -10.60 3.44 4.64
C ILE A 25 -10.81 4.23 5.95
N PRO A 26 -11.48 5.39 5.97
CA PRO A 26 -11.81 6.08 7.21
C PRO A 26 -12.54 5.19 8.23
N ALA A 27 -13.58 4.46 7.79
CA ALA A 27 -14.34 3.59 8.68
C ALA A 27 -13.47 2.45 9.26
N SER A 28 -12.62 1.84 8.43
CA SER A 28 -11.71 0.78 8.89
C SER A 28 -10.67 1.30 9.86
N ILE A 29 -10.15 2.52 9.64
CA ILE A 29 -9.25 3.18 10.60
C ILE A 29 -9.97 3.35 11.94
N ASP A 30 -11.18 3.89 11.95
CA ASP A 30 -11.93 4.11 13.19
C ASP A 30 -12.26 2.81 13.95
N ILE A 31 -12.45 1.70 13.23
CA ILE A 31 -12.78 0.39 13.81
C ILE A 31 -11.52 -0.34 14.31
N ILE A 32 -10.41 -0.28 13.57
CA ILE A 32 -9.25 -1.18 13.76
C ILE A 32 -8.08 -0.51 14.48
N VAL A 33 -7.87 0.79 14.30
CA VAL A 33 -6.65 1.49 14.75
C VAL A 33 -6.84 2.05 16.15
N ASP A 34 -5.85 1.86 17.04
CA ASP A 34 -5.92 2.35 18.43
C ASP A 34 -6.11 3.87 18.52
N ASP A 35 -5.29 4.62 17.79
CA ASP A 35 -5.33 6.08 17.73
C ASP A 35 -5.39 6.57 16.27
N PRO A 36 -6.60 6.81 15.72
CA PRO A 36 -6.80 7.31 14.37
C PRO A 36 -6.09 8.64 14.06
N ASN A 37 -5.80 9.47 15.08
CA ASN A 37 -5.18 10.78 14.89
C ASN A 37 -3.68 10.69 14.56
N LYS A 38 -3.04 9.54 14.82
CA LYS A 38 -1.65 9.28 14.43
C LYS A 38 -1.46 9.03 12.94
N TYR A 39 -2.56 8.82 12.21
CA TYR A 39 -2.55 8.53 10.78
C TYR A 39 -2.87 9.82 10.04
N ASP A 40 -1.82 10.54 9.64
CA ASP A 40 -1.93 11.79 8.91
C ASP A 40 -2.46 11.57 7.47
N ILE A 41 -2.59 12.67 6.72
CA ILE A 41 -3.11 12.62 5.35
C ILE A 41 -2.23 11.77 4.43
N GLN A 42 -0.92 11.75 4.64
CA GLN A 42 0.02 10.98 3.82
C GLN A 42 -0.20 9.48 4.03
N THR A 43 -0.18 9.05 5.28
CA THR A 43 -0.40 7.66 5.66
C THR A 43 -1.76 7.18 5.16
N ARG A 44 -2.83 7.97 5.33
CA ARG A 44 -4.17 7.67 4.80
C ARG A 44 -4.19 7.57 3.27
N THR A 45 -3.50 8.46 2.58
CA THR A 45 -3.42 8.47 1.11
C THR A 45 -2.72 7.23 0.59
N ILE A 46 -1.60 6.82 1.20
CA ILE A 46 -0.89 5.57 0.85
C ILE A 46 -1.84 4.38 1.00
N LEU A 47 -2.55 4.26 2.13
CA LEU A 47 -3.50 3.18 2.36
C LEU A 47 -4.63 3.16 1.32
N GLN A 48 -5.18 4.33 0.97
CA GLN A 48 -6.20 4.47 -0.08
C GLN A 48 -5.69 4.01 -1.43
N LYS A 49 -4.45 4.35 -1.80
CA LYS A 49 -3.84 3.90 -3.07
C LYS A 49 -3.63 2.39 -3.11
N ILE A 50 -3.19 1.79 -2.00
CA ILE A 50 -3.05 0.33 -1.92
C ILE A 50 -4.42 -0.33 -2.05
N HIS A 51 -5.44 0.17 -1.33
CA HIS A 51 -6.81 -0.31 -1.47
C HIS A 51 -7.29 -0.19 -2.92
N ALA A 52 -7.04 0.94 -3.59
CA ALA A 52 -7.41 1.15 -5.00
C ALA A 52 -6.71 0.15 -5.93
N ILE A 53 -5.43 -0.18 -5.70
CA ILE A 53 -4.72 -1.22 -6.46
C ILE A 53 -5.41 -2.56 -6.27
N LEU A 54 -5.68 -2.97 -5.02
CA LEU A 54 -6.30 -4.27 -4.72
C LEU A 54 -7.74 -4.40 -5.22
N THR A 55 -8.46 -3.28 -5.30
CA THR A 55 -9.83 -3.21 -5.84
C THR A 55 -9.85 -3.27 -7.36
N ASN A 56 -9.02 -2.47 -8.03
CA ASN A 56 -9.16 -2.24 -9.47
C ASN A 56 -8.26 -3.11 -10.34
N PHE A 57 -7.09 -3.52 -9.86
CA PHE A 57 -6.15 -4.27 -10.68
C PHE A 57 -6.58 -5.73 -10.79
N ARG A 58 -6.68 -6.22 -12.02
CA ARG A 58 -7.00 -7.63 -12.35
C ARG A 58 -5.72 -8.43 -12.58
N LEU A 59 -4.83 -8.40 -11.60
CA LEU A 59 -3.57 -9.12 -11.66
C LEU A 59 -3.69 -10.52 -11.05
N PRO A 60 -2.94 -11.51 -11.55
CA PRO A 60 -3.03 -12.90 -11.09
C PRO A 60 -2.52 -13.06 -9.66
N LYS A 61 -1.46 -12.34 -9.29
CA LYS A 61 -0.89 -12.31 -7.93
C LYS A 61 -0.41 -10.92 -7.58
N ILE A 62 -0.68 -10.48 -6.35
CA ILE A 62 -0.21 -9.23 -5.77
C ILE A 62 0.44 -9.55 -4.42
N ALA A 63 1.63 -9.02 -4.19
CA ALA A 63 2.32 -9.08 -2.92
C ALA A 63 2.46 -7.68 -2.34
N VAL A 64 1.98 -7.46 -1.12
CA VAL A 64 2.02 -6.15 -0.45
C VAL A 64 2.94 -6.24 0.76
N ALA A 65 3.88 -5.30 0.90
CA ALA A 65 4.75 -5.19 2.06
C ALA A 65 4.66 -3.79 2.69
N ILE A 66 4.43 -3.74 4.00
CA ILE A 66 4.35 -2.50 4.77
C ILE A 66 5.51 -2.44 5.77
N GLY A 67 6.52 -1.62 5.46
CA GLY A 67 7.76 -1.46 6.22
C GLY A 67 7.63 -0.61 7.48
N PRO A 68 7.11 0.63 7.42
CA PRO A 68 6.99 1.48 8.60
C PRO A 68 6.18 0.78 9.69
N ARG A 69 6.78 0.59 10.88
CA ARG A 69 6.19 -0.20 11.97
C ARG A 69 4.87 0.40 12.44
N GLU A 70 4.75 1.72 12.46
CA GLU A 70 3.52 2.45 12.77
C GLU A 70 2.40 2.20 11.74
N CYS A 71 2.74 1.81 10.51
CA CYS A 71 1.79 1.46 9.46
C CYS A 71 1.43 -0.03 9.44
N SER A 72 1.98 -0.85 10.35
CA SER A 72 1.73 -2.31 10.41
C SER A 72 0.25 -2.69 10.41
N VAL A 73 -0.61 -1.87 11.06
CA VAL A 73 -2.07 -2.05 11.09
C VAL A 73 -2.74 -2.02 9.70
N PHE A 74 -2.06 -1.48 8.68
CA PHE A 74 -2.54 -1.49 7.30
C PHE A 74 -2.80 -2.90 6.81
N ASN A 75 -1.95 -3.86 7.19
CA ASN A 75 -2.16 -5.25 6.80
C ASN A 75 -3.46 -5.81 7.41
N THR A 76 -3.77 -5.47 8.65
CA THR A 76 -5.05 -5.83 9.29
C THR A 76 -6.23 -5.20 8.55
N ILE A 77 -6.15 -3.91 8.24
CA ILE A 77 -7.20 -3.18 7.50
C ILE A 77 -7.41 -3.78 6.10
N LEU A 78 -6.33 -3.99 5.35
CA LEU A 78 -6.40 -4.51 3.99
C LEU A 78 -6.89 -5.96 3.98
N THR A 79 -6.56 -6.76 4.99
CA THR A 79 -7.11 -8.11 5.14
C THR A 79 -8.58 -8.09 5.49
N PHE A 80 -9.01 -7.19 6.36
CA PHE A 80 -10.42 -7.00 6.67
C PHE A 80 -11.23 -6.65 5.42
N LEU A 81 -10.70 -5.77 4.55
CA LEU A 81 -11.37 -5.31 3.34
C LEU A 81 -11.25 -6.27 2.14
N HIS A 82 -10.16 -7.04 2.04
CA HIS A 82 -9.82 -7.85 0.86
C HIS A 82 -9.57 -9.33 1.21
N GLY A 83 -10.10 -9.81 2.33
CA GLY A 83 -9.90 -11.19 2.78
C GLY A 83 -10.48 -12.25 1.83
N ASP A 84 -11.46 -11.86 1.00
CA ASP A 84 -12.00 -12.67 -0.10
C ASP A 84 -10.94 -12.96 -1.20
N LYS A 85 -9.92 -12.11 -1.33
CA LYS A 85 -8.86 -12.20 -2.33
C LYS A 85 -7.61 -12.94 -1.84
N LYS A 86 -7.68 -13.69 -0.74
CA LYS A 86 -6.54 -14.42 -0.15
C LYS A 86 -5.81 -15.39 -1.08
N SER A 87 -6.44 -15.84 -2.16
CA SER A 87 -5.80 -16.72 -3.16
C SER A 87 -4.86 -15.97 -4.12
N ARG A 88 -5.02 -14.65 -4.24
CA ARG A 88 -4.25 -13.79 -5.17
C ARG A 88 -3.48 -12.67 -4.47
N VAL A 89 -3.82 -12.31 -3.23
CA VAL A 89 -3.13 -11.26 -2.47
C VAL A 89 -2.43 -11.89 -1.27
N VAL A 90 -1.14 -11.62 -1.16
CA VAL A 90 -0.35 -11.92 0.03
C VAL A 90 0.16 -10.62 0.63
N PHE A 91 0.17 -10.56 1.96
CA PHE A 91 0.59 -9.39 2.71
C PHE A 91 1.77 -9.75 3.61
N PHE A 92 2.69 -8.81 3.78
CA PHE A 92 3.88 -8.89 4.61
C PHE A 92 4.01 -7.60 5.42
N GLY A 93 4.50 -7.68 6.66
CA GLY A 93 4.77 -6.49 7.47
C GLY A 93 5.16 -6.85 8.89
N HIS A 94 5.07 -5.90 9.82
CA HIS A 94 5.31 -6.15 11.24
C HIS A 94 4.04 -6.55 11.99
N ASP A 95 4.21 -7.07 13.20
CA ASP A 95 3.08 -7.36 14.10
C ASP A 95 2.33 -6.05 14.45
N PRO A 96 1.02 -5.94 14.13
CA PRO A 96 0.24 -4.72 14.35
C PRO A 96 -0.23 -4.51 15.79
N LYS A 97 0.08 -5.42 16.72
CA LYS A 97 -0.47 -5.44 18.09
C LYS A 97 -0.33 -4.12 18.85
N GLU A 98 0.71 -3.33 18.61
CA GLU A 98 0.95 -2.04 19.28
C GLU A 98 0.13 -0.87 18.71
N PHE A 99 -0.53 -1.06 17.56
CA PHE A 99 -1.20 0.00 16.81
C PHE A 99 -2.67 -0.30 16.50
N GLN A 100 -3.19 -1.43 16.98
CA GLN A 100 -4.55 -1.89 16.68
C GLN A 100 -5.37 -2.14 17.95
N LYS A 101 -6.66 -1.83 17.85
CA LYS A 101 -7.62 -2.13 18.91
C LYS A 101 -7.72 -3.63 19.12
N ASP A 102 -7.73 -4.05 20.38
CA ASP A 102 -8.00 -5.44 20.74
C ASP A 102 -9.53 -5.68 20.79
N THR A 103 -10.11 -6.03 19.64
CA THR A 103 -11.55 -6.28 19.48
C THR A 103 -11.79 -7.69 18.95
N LYS A 104 -13.05 -8.16 19.02
CA LYS A 104 -13.42 -9.44 18.41
C LYS A 104 -13.09 -9.46 16.91
N ILE A 105 -13.31 -8.33 16.21
CA ILE A 105 -13.05 -8.19 14.77
C ILE A 105 -11.56 -8.35 14.48
N THR A 106 -10.69 -7.60 15.16
CA THR A 106 -9.24 -7.65 14.91
C THR A 106 -8.64 -9.01 15.25
N ARG A 107 -9.10 -9.66 16.32
CA ARG A 107 -8.69 -11.05 16.63
C ARG A 107 -9.12 -12.04 15.56
N GLU A 108 -10.31 -11.89 14.98
CA GLU A 108 -10.80 -12.76 13.92
C GLU A 108 -10.04 -12.54 12.61
N VAL A 109 -9.77 -11.28 12.25
CA VAL A 109 -8.94 -10.94 11.08
C VAL A 109 -7.55 -11.53 11.23
N LEU A 110 -6.89 -11.36 12.38
CA LEU A 110 -5.54 -11.89 12.62
C LEU A 110 -5.48 -13.43 12.60
N LYS A 111 -6.52 -14.11 13.11
CA LYS A 111 -6.59 -15.59 13.05
C LYS A 111 -6.66 -16.11 11.61
N ASN A 112 -7.30 -15.34 10.73
CA ASN A 112 -7.44 -15.68 9.31
C ASN A 112 -6.29 -15.14 8.46
N TYR A 113 -5.37 -14.38 9.05
CA TYR A 113 -4.22 -13.80 8.39
C TYR A 113 -3.00 -14.73 8.51
N PRO A 114 -2.29 -15.06 7.42
CA PRO A 114 -1.04 -15.78 7.51
C PRO A 114 0.02 -14.89 8.19
N ILE A 115 0.63 -15.41 9.25
CA ILE A 115 1.64 -14.75 10.09
C ILE A 115 2.96 -14.63 9.32
N ASN A 116 3.01 -13.73 8.34
CA ASN A 116 4.23 -13.38 7.62
C ASN A 116 4.85 -12.12 8.24
N PHE A 117 5.05 -12.14 9.57
CA PHE A 117 5.63 -11.01 10.26
C PHE A 117 7.14 -10.98 10.09
N ALA A 118 7.64 -9.89 9.52
CA ALA A 118 9.07 -9.66 9.36
C ALA A 118 9.66 -9.07 10.64
N THR A 119 10.88 -9.49 10.95
CA THR A 119 11.68 -8.97 12.07
C THR A 119 12.35 -7.64 11.77
N SER A 120 12.56 -7.31 10.48
CA SER A 120 13.21 -6.08 10.02
C SER A 120 12.64 -5.61 8.68
N GLU A 121 12.82 -4.32 8.35
CA GLU A 121 12.46 -3.78 7.03
C GLU A 121 13.27 -4.43 5.90
N SER A 122 14.54 -4.79 6.15
CA SER A 122 15.39 -5.47 5.17
C SER A 122 14.91 -6.89 4.88
N ASP A 123 14.50 -7.64 5.91
CA ASP A 123 13.89 -8.96 5.73
C ASP A 123 12.59 -8.85 4.92
N LEU A 124 11.78 -7.85 5.25
CA LEU A 124 10.53 -7.57 4.55
C LEU A 124 10.76 -7.26 3.07
N CYS A 125 11.71 -6.38 2.77
CA CYS A 125 12.11 -6.02 1.40
C CYS A 125 12.52 -7.27 0.62
N ARG A 126 13.44 -8.06 1.17
CA ARG A 126 13.93 -9.30 0.54
C ARG A 126 12.79 -10.28 0.28
N THR A 127 11.91 -10.52 1.25
CA THR A 127 10.77 -11.44 1.10
C THR A 127 9.78 -10.96 0.03
N LEU A 128 9.53 -9.65 -0.05
CA LEU A 128 8.69 -9.06 -1.09
C LEU A 128 9.30 -9.30 -2.48
N LEU A 129 10.59 -9.01 -2.66
CA LEU A 129 11.27 -9.10 -3.95
C LEU A 129 11.37 -10.54 -4.47
N GLN A 130 11.40 -11.54 -3.58
CA GLN A 130 11.36 -12.96 -3.95
C GLN A 130 10.02 -13.42 -4.53
N GLN A 131 8.95 -12.65 -4.39
CA GLN A 131 7.63 -13.05 -4.89
C GLN A 131 7.58 -12.98 -6.43
N ASP A 132 7.01 -14.02 -7.04
CA ASP A 132 6.58 -14.00 -8.44
C ASP A 132 5.16 -13.41 -8.51
N ALA A 133 5.07 -12.11 -8.27
CA ALA A 133 3.84 -11.34 -8.19
C ALA A 133 4.08 -9.87 -8.58
N PHE A 134 3.01 -9.13 -8.79
CA PHE A 134 3.09 -7.68 -8.81
C PHE A 134 3.29 -7.17 -7.38
N ILE A 135 4.39 -6.45 -7.14
CA ILE A 135 4.76 -6.04 -5.78
C ILE A 135 4.24 -4.65 -5.44
N VAL A 136 3.81 -4.45 -4.20
CA VAL A 136 3.42 -3.16 -3.65
C VAL A 136 4.20 -2.96 -2.37
N GLY A 137 5.24 -2.12 -2.41
CA GLY A 137 6.10 -1.83 -1.27
C GLY A 137 5.76 -0.48 -0.65
N VAL A 138 5.71 -0.41 0.68
CA VAL A 138 5.66 0.84 1.44
C VAL A 138 6.87 0.88 2.36
N PHE A 139 7.76 1.86 2.17
CA PHE A 139 8.96 2.04 2.97
C PHE A 139 9.10 3.48 3.42
N SER A 140 9.78 3.73 4.52
CA SER A 140 10.15 5.09 4.92
C SER A 140 11.24 5.63 3.99
N ALA A 141 11.28 6.94 3.75
CA ALA A 141 12.42 7.57 3.09
C ALA A 141 13.74 7.27 3.82
N LYS A 142 13.72 7.01 5.13
CA LYS A 142 14.94 6.66 5.88
C LYS A 142 15.44 5.23 5.61
N ALA A 143 14.61 4.36 5.03
CA ALA A 143 14.97 3.00 4.62
C ALA A 143 15.68 3.02 3.25
N VAL A 144 16.82 3.71 3.19
CA VAL A 144 17.52 4.04 1.94
C VAL A 144 17.89 2.79 1.14
N ASN A 145 18.36 1.75 1.82
CA ASN A 145 18.82 0.52 1.16
C ASN A 145 17.64 -0.25 0.58
N GLU A 146 16.56 -0.39 1.35
CA GLU A 146 15.33 -1.09 0.94
C GLU A 146 14.67 -0.38 -0.25
N VAL A 147 14.57 0.96 -0.19
CA VAL A 147 14.05 1.75 -1.32
C VAL A 147 14.91 1.55 -2.57
N ARG A 148 16.23 1.56 -2.42
CA ARG A 148 17.17 1.33 -3.54
C ARG A 148 17.05 -0.07 -4.12
N GLU A 149 16.95 -1.11 -3.29
CA GLU A 149 16.77 -2.49 -3.72
C GLU A 149 15.47 -2.68 -4.52
N VAL A 150 14.38 -2.04 -4.11
CA VAL A 150 13.13 -2.08 -4.88
C VAL A 150 13.27 -1.35 -6.21
N LEU A 151 13.99 -0.22 -6.25
CA LEU A 151 14.28 0.49 -7.50
C LEU A 151 15.17 -0.32 -8.45
N ASP A 152 16.20 -1.00 -7.94
CA ASP A 152 17.02 -1.95 -8.71
C ASP A 152 16.14 -3.09 -9.29
N ALA A 153 15.24 -3.64 -8.48
CA ALA A 153 14.33 -4.69 -8.92
C ALA A 153 13.37 -4.20 -10.02
N PHE A 154 12.84 -2.99 -9.88
CA PHE A 154 11.98 -2.35 -10.90
C PHE A 154 12.71 -2.03 -12.19
N SER A 155 13.99 -1.64 -12.13
CA SER A 155 14.76 -1.35 -13.33
C SER A 155 15.03 -2.61 -14.14
N ASN A 156 15.16 -3.75 -13.46
CA ASN A 156 15.41 -5.05 -14.08
C ASN A 156 14.10 -5.68 -14.58
N ASP A 157 13.42 -6.48 -13.75
CA ASP A 157 12.40 -7.43 -14.17
C ASP A 157 11.10 -7.39 -13.35
N LYS A 158 11.08 -6.71 -12.19
CA LYS A 158 9.90 -6.64 -11.33
C LYS A 158 8.93 -5.56 -11.78
N SER A 159 7.65 -5.90 -11.74
CA SER A 159 6.54 -4.96 -11.90
C SER A 159 5.90 -4.68 -10.55
N GLY A 160 5.55 -3.43 -10.29
CA GLY A 160 5.00 -3.04 -9.01
C GLY A 160 4.82 -1.55 -8.80
N VAL A 161 4.46 -1.21 -7.58
CA VAL A 161 4.42 0.16 -7.05
C VAL A 161 5.24 0.24 -5.78
N LEU A 162 6.04 1.28 -5.66
CA LEU A 162 6.77 1.63 -4.45
C LEU A 162 6.22 2.96 -3.92
N PHE A 163 5.73 2.95 -2.69
CA PHE A 163 5.39 4.14 -1.92
C PHE A 163 6.48 4.43 -0.91
N VAL A 164 6.95 5.68 -0.86
CA VAL A 164 7.98 6.14 0.07
C VAL A 164 7.36 7.16 1.03
N GLN A 165 7.21 6.78 2.30
CA GLN A 165 6.67 7.65 3.34
C GLN A 165 7.69 8.75 3.69
N ASN A 166 7.20 9.94 4.01
CA ASN A 166 8.00 11.10 4.42
C ASN A 166 9.05 11.55 3.39
N TYR A 167 8.79 11.34 2.09
CA TYR A 167 9.76 11.60 1.03
C TYR A 167 10.17 13.07 0.89
N SER A 168 9.23 14.01 1.07
CA SER A 168 9.49 15.44 0.92
C SER A 168 9.95 16.18 2.19
N ARG A 169 10.21 15.44 3.30
CA ARG A 169 10.69 16.09 4.53
C ARG A 169 12.12 16.60 4.34
N LEU A 170 12.43 17.74 4.97
CA LEU A 170 13.75 18.38 4.90
C LEU A 170 14.90 17.46 5.31
N ASP A 171 14.68 16.55 6.26
CA ASP A 171 15.67 15.59 6.77
C ASP A 171 15.65 14.24 6.04
N SER A 172 14.81 14.09 5.01
CA SER A 172 14.69 12.84 4.27
C SER A 172 15.71 12.75 3.14
N PRO A 173 16.35 11.58 2.96
CA PRO A 173 17.25 11.37 1.84
C PRO A 173 16.47 11.33 0.52
N SER A 174 17.01 11.97 -0.51
CA SER A 174 16.45 11.90 -1.86
C SER A 174 16.84 10.60 -2.55
N HIS A 175 15.86 9.97 -3.19
CA HIS A 175 16.05 8.77 -4.02
C HIS A 175 15.86 9.08 -5.51
N HIS A 176 15.59 10.35 -5.84
CA HIS A 176 15.24 10.76 -7.19
C HIS A 176 16.37 10.49 -8.20
N LEU A 177 17.59 10.95 -7.89
CA LEU A 177 18.74 10.76 -8.79
C LEU A 177 19.02 9.27 -9.02
N TYR A 178 18.98 8.47 -7.95
CA TYR A 178 19.18 7.02 -8.02
C TYR A 178 18.14 6.31 -8.91
N ALA A 179 16.87 6.74 -8.83
CA ALA A 179 15.81 6.24 -9.70
C ALA A 179 16.03 6.65 -11.17
N VAL A 180 16.42 7.90 -11.42
CA VAL A 180 16.68 8.41 -12.79
C VAL A 180 17.82 7.66 -13.47
N GLU A 181 18.91 7.37 -12.74
CA GLU A 181 20.04 6.56 -13.24
C GLU A 181 19.62 5.14 -13.68
N ARG A 182 18.46 4.68 -13.22
CA ARG A 182 17.82 3.39 -13.55
C ARG A 182 16.72 3.49 -14.59
N SER A 183 16.57 4.64 -15.23
CA SER A 183 15.45 4.94 -16.14
C SER A 183 14.08 4.81 -15.48
N LEU A 184 14.00 5.02 -14.16
CA LEU A 184 12.77 5.06 -13.39
C LEU A 184 12.40 6.50 -13.02
N ARG A 185 11.13 6.71 -12.71
CA ARG A 185 10.64 7.99 -12.21
C ARG A 185 10.06 7.79 -10.81
N LEU A 186 10.72 8.40 -9.83
CA LEU A 186 10.19 8.55 -8.48
C LEU A 186 9.59 9.95 -8.36
N LEU A 187 8.28 10.00 -8.19
CA LEU A 187 7.48 11.22 -8.10
C LEU A 187 7.26 11.61 -6.65
N GLU A 188 7.41 12.89 -6.34
CA GLU A 188 6.88 13.45 -5.11
C GLU A 188 5.41 13.82 -5.31
N LEU A 189 4.58 13.46 -4.34
CA LEU A 189 3.14 13.69 -4.36
C LEU A 189 2.76 14.88 -3.47
N PRO A 190 1.57 15.51 -3.67
CA PRO A 190 1.14 16.66 -2.88
C PRO A 190 1.05 16.41 -1.36
N ASP A 191 0.85 15.17 -0.94
CA ASP A 191 0.85 14.74 0.46
C ASP A 191 2.29 14.49 1.01
N GLY A 192 3.32 14.75 0.21
CA GLY A 192 4.73 14.63 0.57
C GLY A 192 5.28 13.21 0.54
N SER A 193 4.50 12.23 0.08
CA SER A 193 4.99 10.87 -0.15
C SER A 193 5.66 10.77 -1.52
N GLY A 194 6.52 9.77 -1.66
CA GLY A 194 7.14 9.38 -2.93
C GLY A 194 6.38 8.22 -3.56
N GLU A 195 6.31 8.17 -4.88
CA GLU A 195 5.72 7.07 -5.64
C GLU A 195 6.57 6.72 -6.86
N CYS A 196 6.92 5.45 -7.01
CA CYS A 196 7.52 4.92 -8.23
C CYS A 196 6.69 3.75 -8.75
N TYR A 197 6.44 3.76 -10.06
CA TYR A 197 5.61 2.78 -10.73
C TYR A 197 6.41 2.09 -11.84
N SER A 198 6.37 0.77 -11.90
CA SER A 198 7.02 -0.02 -12.95
C SER A 198 6.06 -1.10 -13.47
N ILE A 199 5.79 -1.08 -14.77
CA ILE A 199 5.17 -2.21 -15.47
C ILE A 199 6.16 -2.71 -16.51
N LYS A 200 6.52 -3.98 -16.41
CA LYS A 200 7.22 -4.71 -17.45
C LYS A 200 6.18 -5.53 -18.20
N THR A 201 5.91 -5.15 -19.44
CA THR A 201 5.17 -6.02 -20.38
C THR A 201 6.09 -7.18 -20.74
N LYS A 202 5.79 -8.38 -20.25
CA LYS A 202 6.37 -9.62 -20.78
C LYS A 202 5.64 -10.01 -22.06
#